data_AF-A0A9N7N2R7-F1
#
_entry.id   AF-A0A9N7N2R7-F1
#
_cell.length_a   1.000
_cell.length_b   1.000
_cell.length_c   1.000
_cell.angle_alpha   90.00
_cell.angle_beta   90.00
_cell.angle_gamma   90.00
#
_symmetry.space_group_name_H-M   'P 1'
#
loop_
_entity.id
_entity.type
_entity.pdbx_description
1 polymer ?
#
loop_
_entity_poly.entity_id
_entity_poly.type
_entity_poly.pdbx_seq_one_letter_code
_entity_poly.pdbx_strand_id
1 'polypeptide(L)'
;MATNMVAHKLHSPKFPTVDANKSSVSASVKKTSQLKVLASVATAEKPSTVPAIILQPIKETSSIAKLPGSKSLSNRILLLSALSEGTTIVDNLLSSDDIHYMLGALRTLGLHVEEDKANKRAIVGGYSGLFPVGKKTEQEIHLFKGNAGTAMRPLTAALVAAGGNSTYALDGVSRM
;
A
#
# COMPACT_ATOMS: atom_id res chain seq x y z
N MET A 1 47.27 -16.50 8.02
CA MET A 1 46.85 -17.31 6.85
C MET A 1 45.58 -16.70 6.31
N ALA A 2 45.62 -16.18 5.08
CA ALA A 2 44.54 -15.46 4.45
C ALA A 2 43.44 -16.42 3.95
N THR A 3 42.18 -16.14 4.27
CA THR A 3 41.03 -16.90 3.79
C THR A 3 40.39 -16.13 2.64
N ASN A 4 40.42 -16.73 1.45
CA ASN A 4 39.91 -16.16 0.20
C ASN A 4 38.39 -15.94 0.25
N MET A 5 37.98 -14.69 -0.03
CA MET A 5 36.61 -14.35 -0.44
C MET A 5 36.41 -14.71 -1.91
N VAL A 6 35.47 -15.61 -2.21
CA VAL A 6 35.02 -15.87 -3.58
C VAL A 6 33.79 -15.01 -3.86
N ALA A 7 33.94 -14.04 -4.77
CA ALA A 7 32.85 -13.21 -5.26
C ALA A 7 31.97 -14.01 -6.24
N HIS A 8 30.75 -14.33 -5.84
CA HIS A 8 29.75 -14.89 -6.74
C HIS A 8 29.18 -13.79 -7.65
N LYS A 9 29.52 -13.88 -8.95
CA LYS A 9 29.03 -13.03 -10.03
C LYS A 9 27.58 -13.43 -10.38
N LEU A 10 26.59 -12.64 -9.95
CA LEU A 10 25.19 -12.82 -10.32
C LEU A 10 24.99 -12.54 -11.82
N HIS A 11 24.46 -13.54 -12.53
CA HIS A 11 24.06 -13.46 -13.94
C HIS A 11 22.75 -12.68 -14.07
N SER A 12 22.76 -11.59 -14.83
CA SER A 12 21.54 -10.89 -15.26
C SER A 12 20.84 -11.71 -16.35
N PRO A 13 19.51 -11.92 -16.30
CA PRO A 13 18.81 -12.58 -17.39
C PRO A 13 18.74 -11.66 -18.62
N LYS A 14 19.26 -12.14 -19.76
CA LYS A 14 19.08 -11.52 -21.08
C LYS A 14 17.67 -11.83 -21.58
N PHE A 15 16.86 -10.80 -21.81
CA PHE A 15 15.60 -10.94 -22.56
C PHE A 15 15.90 -11.02 -24.06
N PRO A 16 15.23 -11.89 -24.83
CA PRO A 16 15.42 -11.97 -26.27
C PRO A 16 14.82 -10.73 -26.96
N THR A 17 15.63 -10.12 -27.82
CA THR A 17 15.21 -9.12 -28.80
C THR A 17 14.43 -9.80 -29.91
N VAL A 18 13.17 -9.41 -30.11
CA VAL A 18 12.37 -9.85 -31.27
C VAL A 18 12.52 -8.80 -32.36
N ASP A 19 13.33 -9.12 -33.36
CA ASP A 19 13.33 -8.42 -34.65
C ASP A 19 12.06 -8.79 -35.41
N ALA A 20 11.20 -7.80 -35.64
CA ALA A 20 10.07 -7.92 -36.54
C ALA A 20 10.20 -6.88 -37.66
N ASN A 21 10.99 -7.21 -38.68
CA ASN A 21 10.90 -6.55 -39.97
C ASN A 21 9.84 -7.29 -40.80
N LYS A 22 8.73 -6.62 -41.10
CA LYS A 22 7.84 -6.99 -42.22
C LYS A 22 7.09 -5.76 -42.75
N SER A 23 7.54 -5.33 -43.93
CA SER A 23 6.74 -4.97 -45.10
C SER A 23 5.70 -3.85 -44.97
N SER A 24 6.06 -2.72 -45.59
CA SER A 24 5.19 -1.65 -46.07
C SER A 24 4.05 -2.17 -46.95
N VAL A 25 2.81 -1.86 -46.57
CA VAL A 25 1.65 -1.84 -47.47
C VAL A 25 0.88 -0.55 -47.21
N SER A 26 0.78 0.27 -48.25
CA SER A 26 0.02 1.51 -48.30
C SER A 26 -1.48 1.23 -48.33
N ALA A 27 -2.21 1.68 -47.31
CA ALA A 27 -3.68 1.69 -47.31
C ALA A 27 -4.18 3.13 -47.20
N SER A 28 -4.96 3.52 -48.21
CA SER A 28 -5.56 4.84 -48.43
C SER A 28 -6.45 5.28 -47.25
N VAL A 29 -6.12 6.42 -46.63
CA VAL A 29 -6.91 7.04 -45.56
C VAL A 29 -8.10 7.77 -46.18
N LYS A 30 -9.31 7.22 -46.01
CA LYS A 30 -10.56 7.94 -46.29
C LYS A 30 -10.73 9.09 -45.30
N LYS A 31 -11.05 10.27 -45.82
CA LYS A 31 -11.27 11.53 -45.11
C LYS A 31 -12.50 11.41 -44.18
N THR A 32 -12.27 11.17 -42.89
CA THR A 32 -13.35 11.15 -41.89
C THR A 32 -13.73 12.59 -41.53
N SER A 33 -15.01 12.91 -41.68
CA SER A 33 -15.61 14.20 -41.32
C SER A 33 -15.35 14.53 -39.84
N GLN A 34 -14.93 15.77 -39.58
CA GLN A 34 -14.85 16.29 -38.20
C GLN A 34 -16.26 16.40 -37.63
N LEU A 35 -16.56 15.58 -36.62
CA LEU A 35 -17.79 15.72 -35.84
C LEU A 35 -17.62 16.92 -34.89
N LYS A 36 -18.30 18.03 -35.17
CA LYS A 36 -18.37 19.19 -34.28
C LYS A 36 -19.37 18.89 -33.16
N VAL A 37 -18.90 18.45 -32.00
CA VAL A 37 -19.75 18.30 -30.81
C VAL A 37 -19.83 19.65 -30.11
N LEU A 38 -20.96 20.35 -30.29
CA LEU A 38 -21.32 21.52 -29.50
C LEU A 38 -22.07 21.05 -28.25
N ALA A 39 -21.36 20.93 -27.13
CA ALA A 39 -22.01 20.83 -25.82
C ALA A 39 -22.25 22.24 -25.29
N SER A 40 -23.48 22.75 -25.45
CA SER A 40 -23.96 23.94 -24.74
C SER A 40 -24.88 23.49 -23.63
N VAL A 41 -24.34 23.34 -22.43
CA VAL A 41 -25.14 23.27 -21.20
C VAL A 41 -24.79 24.51 -20.39
N ALA A 42 -25.53 25.59 -20.63
CA ALA A 42 -25.57 26.72 -19.71
C ALA A 42 -26.41 26.30 -18.50
N THR A 43 -25.80 25.59 -17.55
CA THR A 43 -26.33 25.53 -16.19
C THR A 43 -25.89 26.79 -15.47
N ALA A 44 -26.85 27.61 -15.05
CA ALA A 44 -26.61 28.75 -14.17
C ALA A 44 -25.82 28.27 -12.93
N GLU A 45 -24.56 28.68 -12.83
CA GLU A 45 -23.69 28.29 -11.72
C GLU A 45 -24.19 28.96 -10.43
N LYS A 46 -24.62 28.14 -9.47
CA LYS A 46 -24.66 28.55 -8.07
C LYS A 46 -23.21 28.76 -7.63
N PRO A 47 -22.77 29.96 -7.23
CA PRO A 47 -21.39 30.16 -6.83
C PRO A 47 -21.08 29.30 -5.60
N SER A 48 -20.24 28.28 -5.81
CA SER A 48 -19.73 27.41 -4.76
C SER A 48 -18.59 28.13 -4.04
N THR A 49 -18.68 28.26 -2.72
CA THR A 49 -17.65 28.86 -1.86
C THR A 49 -16.45 27.93 -1.62
N VAL A 50 -16.43 26.76 -2.25
CA VAL A 50 -15.36 25.77 -2.09
C VAL A 50 -14.24 26.08 -3.08
N PRO A 51 -12.97 26.13 -2.66
CA PRO A 51 -11.86 26.36 -3.57
C PRO A 51 -11.85 25.32 -4.69
N ALA A 52 -11.94 25.81 -5.93
CA ALA A 52 -11.97 24.97 -7.12
C ALA A 52 -10.57 24.82 -7.73
N ILE A 53 -10.24 23.60 -8.18
CA ILE A 53 -9.06 23.35 -9.00
C ILE A 53 -9.54 23.30 -10.46
N ILE A 54 -9.14 24.30 -11.25
CA ILE A 54 -9.46 24.37 -12.69
C ILE A 54 -8.27 23.80 -13.47
N LEU A 55 -8.49 22.69 -14.18
CA LEU A 55 -7.47 22.06 -15.01
C LEU A 55 -7.56 22.55 -16.45
N GLN A 56 -6.45 22.99 -17.02
CA GLN A 56 -6.37 23.31 -18.45
C GLN A 56 -6.25 22.00 -19.27
N PRO A 57 -6.81 21.92 -20.50
CA PRO A 57 -6.68 20.74 -21.34
C PRO A 57 -5.22 20.41 -21.65
N ILE A 58 -4.81 19.17 -21.38
CA ILE A 58 -3.47 18.66 -21.70
C ILE A 58 -3.60 17.77 -22.95
N LYS A 59 -2.85 18.09 -24.01
CA LYS A 59 -2.89 17.34 -25.28
C LYS A 59 -2.18 16.00 -25.17
N GLU A 60 -0.98 15.97 -24.58
CA GLU A 60 -0.15 14.78 -24.41
C GLU A 60 0.70 14.91 -23.14
N THR A 61 1.07 13.77 -22.53
CA THR A 61 1.98 13.72 -21.38
C THR A 61 2.91 12.52 -21.53
N SER A 62 4.22 12.71 -21.33
CA SER A 62 5.19 11.62 -21.23
C SER A 62 6.10 11.90 -20.04
N SER A 63 5.85 11.21 -18.92
CA SER A 63 6.66 11.33 -17.71
C SER A 63 6.63 10.04 -16.91
N ILE A 64 7.67 9.83 -16.10
CA ILE A 64 7.73 8.74 -15.13
C ILE A 64 7.54 9.36 -13.74
N ALA A 65 6.47 8.95 -13.06
CA ALA A 65 6.17 9.41 -11.71
C ALA A 65 6.40 8.28 -10.70
N LYS A 66 7.10 8.60 -9.60
CA LYS A 66 7.18 7.71 -8.45
C LYS A 66 5.95 7.94 -7.57
N LEU A 67 5.05 6.96 -7.56
CA LEU A 67 3.86 7.01 -6.71
C LEU A 67 4.22 6.74 -5.24
N PRO A 68 3.47 7.32 -4.29
CA PRO A 68 3.59 6.93 -2.90
C PRO A 68 3.23 5.45 -2.70
N GLY A 69 3.58 4.92 -1.53
CA GLY A 69 3.16 3.58 -1.10
C GLY A 69 1.65 3.40 -1.19
N SER A 70 1.21 2.16 -1.41
CA SER A 70 -0.22 1.84 -1.42
C SER A 70 -0.72 1.57 0.00
N LYS A 71 -1.76 2.30 0.43
CA LYS A 71 -2.37 2.15 1.76
C LYS A 71 -2.82 0.72 2.06
N SER A 72 -3.44 0.06 1.08
CA SER A 72 -3.96 -1.30 1.25
C SER A 72 -2.83 -2.34 1.26
N LEU A 73 -1.79 -2.16 0.43
CA LEU A 73 -0.62 -3.03 0.44
C LEU A 73 0.19 -2.87 1.73
N SER A 74 0.44 -1.64 2.16
CA SER A 74 1.13 -1.37 3.42
C SER A 74 0.42 -2.04 4.61
N ASN A 75 -0.91 -1.92 4.72
CA ASN A 75 -1.67 -2.60 5.78
C ASN A 75 -1.55 -4.14 5.72
N ARG A 76 -1.66 -4.72 4.52
CA ARG A 76 -1.56 -6.17 4.33
C ARG A 76 -0.16 -6.68 4.66
N ILE A 77 0.87 -6.02 4.15
CA ILE A 77 2.25 -6.43 4.36
C ILE A 77 2.60 -6.35 5.84
N LEU A 78 2.25 -5.26 6.54
CA LEU A 78 2.50 -5.14 7.98
C LEU A 78 1.86 -6.28 8.79
N LEU A 79 0.62 -6.64 8.47
CA LEU A 79 -0.07 -7.74 9.14
C LEU A 79 0.57 -9.10 8.81
N LEU A 80 0.92 -9.34 7.54
CA LEU A 80 1.60 -10.57 7.14
C LEU A 80 2.99 -10.70 7.75
N SER A 81 3.73 -9.60 7.87
CA SER A 81 5.01 -9.56 8.58
C SER A 81 4.87 -9.98 10.03
N ALA A 82 3.85 -9.47 10.73
CA ALA A 82 3.54 -9.85 12.10
C ALA A 82 3.24 -11.36 12.26
N LEU A 83 2.57 -11.96 11.28
CA LEU A 83 2.20 -13.38 11.29
C LEU A 83 3.31 -14.31 10.78
N SER A 84 4.30 -13.78 10.06
CA SER A 84 5.46 -14.54 9.58
C SER A 84 6.41 -14.98 10.69
N GLU A 85 7.39 -15.82 10.36
CA GLU A 85 8.54 -16.10 11.23
C GLU A 85 9.71 -15.15 10.89
N GLY A 86 10.46 -14.71 11.90
CA GLY A 86 11.69 -13.94 11.70
C GLY A 86 11.48 -12.42 11.73
N THR A 87 12.15 -11.68 10.84
CA THR A 87 12.06 -10.20 10.78
C THR A 87 11.85 -9.76 9.35
N THR A 88 10.85 -8.89 9.12
CA THR A 88 10.57 -8.32 7.81
C THR A 88 10.89 -6.84 7.77
N ILE A 89 11.60 -6.40 6.73
CA ILE A 89 11.81 -4.99 6.41
C ILE A 89 10.78 -4.60 5.34
N VAL A 90 9.94 -3.61 5.65
CA VAL A 90 8.89 -3.10 4.76
C VAL A 90 9.29 -1.73 4.25
N ASP A 91 9.61 -1.64 2.96
CA ASP A 91 9.98 -0.41 2.27
C ASP A 91 8.78 0.29 1.59
N ASN A 92 8.97 1.58 1.27
CA ASN A 92 7.97 2.41 0.58
C ASN A 92 6.60 2.41 1.27
N LEU A 93 6.62 2.45 2.60
CA LEU A 93 5.41 2.48 3.41
C LEU A 93 4.67 3.81 3.21
N LEU A 94 3.35 3.76 3.07
CA LEU A 94 2.56 4.98 3.00
C LEU A 94 2.58 5.70 4.37
N SER A 95 2.90 6.99 4.38
CA SER A 95 2.66 7.84 5.55
C SER A 95 1.19 8.24 5.57
N SER A 96 0.41 7.56 6.40
CA SER A 96 -1.01 7.84 6.62
C SER A 96 -1.44 7.36 8.00
N ASP A 97 -2.49 7.96 8.55
CA ASP A 97 -3.06 7.58 9.86
C ASP A 97 -3.37 6.09 9.95
N ASP A 98 -3.96 5.48 8.92
CA ASP A 98 -4.28 4.06 8.88
C ASP A 98 -3.06 3.16 9.18
N ILE A 99 -1.89 3.55 8.67
CA ILE A 99 -0.63 2.83 8.82
C ILE A 99 -0.05 3.08 10.20
N HIS A 100 -0.10 4.33 10.70
CA HIS A 100 0.32 4.65 12.06
C HIS A 100 -0.51 3.88 13.10
N TYR A 101 -1.83 3.78 12.92
CA TYR A 101 -2.69 2.94 13.75
C TYR A 101 -2.40 1.44 13.59
N MET A 102 -1.89 1.00 12.44
CA MET A 102 -1.49 -0.41 12.27
C MET A 102 -0.22 -0.73 13.03
N LEU A 103 0.82 0.09 12.87
CA LEU A 103 2.07 -0.04 13.62
C LEU A 103 1.82 0.04 15.13
N GLY A 104 0.97 0.97 15.56
CA GLY A 104 0.54 1.08 16.96
C GLY A 104 -0.14 -0.19 17.47
N ALA A 105 -1.12 -0.72 16.74
CA ALA A 105 -1.80 -1.97 17.12
C ALA A 105 -0.83 -3.15 17.24
N LEU A 106 0.14 -3.29 16.31
CA LEU A 106 1.15 -4.34 16.40
C LEU A 106 2.05 -4.18 17.63
N ARG A 107 2.43 -2.95 18.01
CA ARG A 107 3.15 -2.70 19.26
C ARG A 107 2.31 -3.08 20.48
N THR A 108 1.03 -2.72 20.51
CA THR A 108 0.10 -3.10 21.58
C THR A 108 -0.05 -4.62 21.70
N LEU A 109 0.02 -5.34 20.57
CA LEU A 109 0.03 -6.81 20.56
C LEU A 109 1.36 -7.43 21.03
N GLY A 110 2.34 -6.60 21.41
CA GLY A 110 3.62 -7.02 21.96
C GLY A 110 4.68 -7.36 20.92
N LEU A 111 4.46 -6.99 19.64
CA LEU A 111 5.45 -7.22 18.59
C LEU A 111 6.56 -6.18 18.62
N HIS A 112 7.77 -6.60 18.27
CA HIS A 112 8.87 -5.69 17.96
C HIS A 112 8.60 -4.95 16.65
N VAL A 113 8.44 -3.62 16.72
CA VAL A 113 8.15 -2.78 15.56
C VAL A 113 8.95 -1.49 15.61
N GLU A 114 9.89 -1.35 14.68
CA GLU A 114 10.65 -0.11 14.46
C GLU A 114 10.10 0.63 13.23
N GLU A 115 10.09 1.96 13.28
CA GLU A 115 9.58 2.80 12.20
C GLU A 115 10.61 3.89 11.87
N ASP A 116 11.04 3.92 10.62
CA ASP A 116 11.86 4.99 10.05
C ASP A 116 10.98 5.82 9.10
N LYS A 117 10.45 6.92 9.63
CA LYS A 117 9.58 7.83 8.89
C LYS A 117 10.31 8.57 7.76
N ALA A 118 11.61 8.84 7.93
CA ALA A 118 12.39 9.56 6.93
C ALA A 118 12.56 8.71 5.67
N ASN A 119 12.84 7.41 5.84
CA ASN A 119 13.00 6.47 4.74
C ASN A 119 11.71 5.73 4.34
N LYS A 120 10.58 6.03 4.99
CA LYS A 120 9.29 5.36 4.77
C LYS A 120 9.41 3.84 4.91
N ARG A 121 10.06 3.41 6.00
CA ARG A 121 10.39 2.01 6.27
C ARG A 121 9.89 1.59 7.64
N ALA A 122 9.50 0.33 7.78
CA ALA A 122 9.28 -0.30 9.06
C ALA A 122 10.03 -1.64 9.14
N ILE A 123 10.48 -2.00 10.34
CA ILE A 123 11.03 -3.32 10.64
C ILE A 123 10.07 -3.99 11.62
N VAL A 124 9.55 -5.16 11.25
CA VAL A 124 8.53 -5.88 12.01
C VAL A 124 9.06 -7.28 12.34
N GLY A 125 9.13 -7.60 13.63
CA GLY A 125 9.38 -8.96 14.11
C GLY A 125 8.13 -9.82 13.94
N GLY A 126 8.28 -10.99 13.32
CA GLY A 126 7.24 -11.98 13.12
C GLY A 126 7.19 -12.99 14.26
N TYR A 127 5.98 -13.42 14.62
CA TYR A 127 5.74 -14.35 15.73
C TYR A 127 5.02 -15.63 15.32
N SER A 128 5.16 -16.05 14.06
CA SER A 128 4.65 -17.33 13.53
C SER A 128 3.15 -17.53 13.81
N GLY A 129 2.37 -16.46 13.65
CA GLY A 129 0.93 -16.44 13.84
C GLY A 129 0.45 -16.29 15.28
N LEU A 130 1.33 -16.19 16.29
CA LEU A 130 0.93 -16.04 17.69
C LEU A 130 1.24 -14.63 18.19
N PHE A 131 0.25 -13.92 18.74
CA PHE A 131 0.51 -12.60 19.33
C PHE A 131 0.99 -12.71 20.79
N PRO A 132 2.12 -12.09 21.16
CA PRO A 132 2.73 -12.22 22.50
C PRO A 132 1.80 -11.93 23.68
N VAL A 133 0.93 -10.93 23.54
CA VAL A 133 -0.01 -10.54 24.61
C VAL A 133 -1.11 -11.57 24.86
N GLY A 134 -1.46 -12.39 23.86
CA GLY A 134 -2.59 -13.34 23.92
C GLY A 134 -2.41 -14.53 24.88
N LYS A 135 -1.23 -14.67 25.51
CA LYS A 135 -0.88 -15.82 26.38
C LYS A 135 -0.97 -15.54 27.88
N LYS A 136 -1.09 -14.27 28.31
CA LYS A 136 -0.82 -13.90 29.72
C LYS A 136 -1.82 -12.93 30.36
N THR A 137 -2.83 -12.45 29.64
CA THR A 137 -3.69 -11.38 30.15
C THR A 137 -5.14 -11.80 30.22
N GLU A 138 -5.71 -11.79 31.44
CA GLU A 138 -7.16 -11.81 31.68
C GLU A 138 -7.82 -10.45 31.35
N GLN A 139 -7.03 -9.43 31.02
CA GLN A 139 -7.49 -8.09 30.66
C GLN A 139 -7.85 -7.98 29.18
N GLU A 140 -8.88 -7.16 28.91
CA GLU A 140 -9.28 -6.76 27.56
C GLU A 140 -8.20 -5.87 26.91
N ILE A 141 -7.79 -6.23 25.69
CA ILE A 141 -6.78 -5.51 24.92
C ILE A 141 -7.49 -4.57 23.95
N HIS A 142 -7.33 -3.26 24.14
CA HIS A 142 -7.92 -2.24 23.29
C HIS A 142 -7.02 -1.88 22.11
N LEU A 143 -7.55 -1.98 20.89
CA LEU A 143 -6.88 -1.64 19.65
C LEU A 143 -7.67 -0.56 18.91
N PHE A 144 -7.12 0.66 18.87
CA PHE A 144 -7.74 1.78 18.17
C PHE A 144 -7.29 1.85 16.70
N LYS A 145 -8.25 1.92 15.77
CA LYS A 145 -8.01 1.94 14.31
C LYS A 145 -8.49 3.21 13.61
N GLY A 146 -8.93 4.23 14.35
CA GLY A 146 -9.41 5.48 13.75
C GLY A 146 -10.57 5.25 12.77
N ASN A 147 -10.43 5.66 11.51
CA ASN A 147 -11.38 5.39 10.43
C ASN A 147 -10.81 4.38 9.38
N ALA A 148 -9.86 3.53 9.80
CA ALA A 148 -9.16 2.60 8.92
C ALA A 148 -9.90 1.26 8.75
N GLY A 149 -11.11 1.28 8.19
CA GLY A 149 -11.93 0.07 8.03
C GLY A 149 -11.28 -1.03 7.17
N THR A 150 -10.37 -0.66 6.26
CA THR A 150 -9.58 -1.63 5.46
C THR A 150 -8.55 -2.38 6.32
N ALA A 151 -8.06 -1.77 7.40
CA ALA A 151 -7.11 -2.38 8.32
C ALA A 151 -7.81 -3.21 9.40
N MET A 152 -8.98 -2.75 9.88
CA MET A 152 -9.70 -3.38 10.99
C MET A 152 -10.16 -4.80 10.66
N ARG A 153 -10.78 -5.01 9.49
CA ARG A 153 -11.29 -6.33 9.06
C ARG A 153 -10.23 -7.45 9.05
N PRO A 154 -9.08 -7.30 8.36
CA PRO A 154 -8.06 -8.34 8.37
C PRO A 154 -7.38 -8.47 9.74
N LEU A 155 -7.26 -7.39 10.51
CA LEU A 155 -6.74 -7.45 11.87
C LEU A 155 -7.64 -8.31 12.77
N THR A 156 -8.96 -8.12 12.74
CA THR A 156 -9.92 -8.96 13.46
C THR A 156 -9.74 -10.44 13.11
N ALA A 157 -9.64 -10.77 11.82
CA ALA A 157 -9.43 -12.15 11.39
C ALA A 157 -8.10 -12.73 11.92
N ALA A 158 -7.02 -11.95 11.86
CA ALA A 158 -5.72 -12.38 12.38
C ALA A 158 -5.73 -12.60 13.89
N LEU A 159 -6.41 -11.74 14.67
CA LEU A 159 -6.54 -11.90 16.13
C LEU A 159 -7.25 -13.20 16.50
N VAL A 160 -8.35 -13.50 15.81
CA VAL A 160 -9.09 -14.76 16.03
C VAL A 160 -8.25 -15.97 15.61
N ALA A 161 -7.57 -15.90 14.47
CA ALA A 161 -6.73 -16.98 13.97
C ALA A 161 -5.50 -17.25 14.85
N ALA A 162 -4.93 -16.22 15.47
CA ALA A 162 -3.83 -16.34 16.41
C ALA A 162 -4.22 -17.09 17.71
N GLY A 163 -5.52 -17.15 18.00
CA GLY A 163 -6.07 -17.83 19.16
C GLY A 163 -5.63 -17.19 20.48
N GLY A 164 -5.59 -18.02 21.54
CA GLY A 164 -5.31 -17.59 22.91
C GLY A 164 -6.57 -17.33 23.72
N ASN A 165 -6.39 -17.09 25.02
CA ASN A 165 -7.47 -16.81 25.97
C ASN A 165 -7.49 -15.32 26.29
N SER A 166 -7.68 -14.48 25.27
CA SER A 166 -7.71 -13.02 25.44
C SER A 166 -8.90 -12.39 24.73
N THR A 167 -9.41 -11.33 25.34
CA THR A 167 -10.49 -10.50 24.79
C THR A 167 -9.87 -9.30 24.10
N TYR A 168 -10.32 -8.97 22.89
CA TYR A 168 -9.85 -7.83 22.13
C TYR A 168 -11.01 -6.88 21.84
N ALA A 169 -10.88 -5.62 22.24
CA ALA A 169 -11.78 -4.54 21.86
C ALA A 169 -11.16 -3.75 20.70
N LEU A 170 -11.76 -3.84 19.52
CA LEU A 170 -11.35 -3.05 18.37
C LEU A 170 -12.29 -1.85 18.23
N ASP A 171 -11.74 -0.64 18.27
CA ASP A 171 -12.53 0.60 18.27
C ASP A 171 -11.99 1.63 17.26
N GLY A 172 -12.77 2.66 16.99
CA GLY A 172 -12.47 3.72 16.03
C GLY A 172 -13.10 5.06 16.39
N VAL A 173 -13.06 6.01 15.45
CA VAL A 173 -13.80 7.27 15.58
C VAL A 173 -15.28 7.01 15.30
N SER A 174 -16.19 7.94 15.65
CA SER A 174 -17.65 7.77 15.50
C SER A 174 -18.18 7.45 14.10
N ARG A 175 -17.35 7.59 13.05
CA ARG A 175 -17.68 7.23 11.67
C ARG A 175 -17.45 5.74 11.38
N MET A 176 -16.53 5.10 12.10
CA MET A 176 -16.19 3.67 11.98
C MET A 176 -17.37 2.82 12.43
#